data_AF-A0A5B1Q977-F1
#
_entry.id   AF-A0A5B1Q977-F1
#
_cell.length_a   1.000
_cell.length_b   1.000
_cell.length_c   1.000
_cell.angle_alpha   90.00
_cell.angle_beta   90.00
_cell.angle_gamma   90.00
#
_symmetry.space_group_name_H-M   'P 1'
#
loop_
_entity.id
_entity.type
_entity.pdbx_description
1 polymer ?
#
loop_
_entity_poly.entity_id
_entity_poly.type
_entity_poly.pdbx_seq_one_letter_code
_entity_poly.pdbx_strand_id
1 'polypeptide(L)' 'MNRGPIILTIDEAEYLLDQLPPPSDDDEEMVAKLRKRLQMLLSDLRTGAEGTSA' A
#
# COMPACT_ATOMS: atom_id res chain seq x y z
N MET A 1 -14.59 -17.36 -5.27
CA MET A 1 -15.22 -16.10 -5.73
C MET A 1 -14.25 -15.40 -6.65
N ASN A 2 -14.53 -15.32 -7.95
CA ASN A 2 -13.71 -14.55 -8.90
C ASN A 2 -14.12 -13.08 -8.81
N ARG A 3 -13.63 -12.39 -7.78
CA ARG A 3 -13.69 -10.92 -7.76
C ARG A 3 -12.68 -10.45 -8.80
N GLY A 4 -13.14 -9.71 -9.81
CA GLY A 4 -12.27 -9.14 -10.83
C GLY A 4 -11.20 -8.21 -10.22
N PRO A 5 -10.28 -7.69 -11.06
CA PRO A 5 -9.23 -6.81 -10.57
C PRO A 5 -9.83 -5.59 -9.87
N ILE A 6 -9.27 -5.24 -8.71
CA ILE A 6 -9.64 -4.04 -7.97
C ILE A 6 -8.78 -2.90 -8.55
N ILE A 7 -9.42 -1.84 -9.03
CA ILE A 7 -8.75 -0.60 -9.43
C ILE A 7 -8.84 0.35 -8.23
N LEU A 8 -7.70 0.83 -7.76
CA LEU A 8 -7.60 1.79 -6.65
C LEU A 8 -6.75 2.98 -7.08
N THR A 9 -7.15 4.17 -6.65
CA THR A 9 -6.28 5.34 -6.62
C THR A 9 -5.18 5.20 -5.56
N ILE A 10 -4.14 6.04 -5.63
CA ILE A 10 -3.07 6.06 -4.62
C ILE A 10 -3.67 6.37 -3.24
N ASP A 11 -4.56 7.36 -3.15
CA ASP A 11 -5.24 7.75 -1.89
C ASP A 11 -6.05 6.59 -1.29
N GLU A 12 -6.80 5.85 -2.12
CA GLU A 12 -7.60 4.70 -1.66
C GLU A 12 -6.71 3.55 -1.19
N ALA A 13 -5.59 3.30 -1.89
CA ALA A 13 -4.65 2.25 -1.51
C ALA A 13 -3.95 2.59 -0.19
N GLU A 14 -3.52 3.84 0.01
CA GLU A 14 -2.97 4.33 1.27
C GLU A 14 -3.99 4.23 2.41
N TYR A 15 -5.23 4.68 2.17
CA TYR A 15 -6.32 4.61 3.14
C TYR A 15 -6.65 3.18 3.59
N LEU A 16 -6.61 2.20 2.68
CA LEU A 16 -6.82 0.79 3.03
C LEU A 16 -5.65 0.22 3.83
N LEU A 17 -4.42 0.62 3.50
CA LEU A 17 -3.21 0.18 4.19
C LEU A 17 -3.13 0.71 5.62
N ASP A 18 -3.61 1.93 5.85
CA ASP A 18 -3.67 2.55 7.17
C ASP A 18 -4.73 1.93 8.09
N GLN A 19 -5.77 1.31 7.52
CA GLN A 19 -6.76 0.58 8.30
C GLN A 19 -6.26 -0.76 8.84
N LEU A 20 -5.18 -1.30 8.28
CA LEU A 20 -4.62 -2.55 8.77
C LEU A 20 -3.92 -2.29 10.11
N PRO A 21 -4.14 -3.11 11.16
CA PRO A 21 -3.45 -2.95 12.44
C PRO A 21 -1.93 -3.05 12.23
N PRO A 22 -1.11 -2.32 12.99
CA PRO A 22 0.34 -2.42 12.86
C PRO A 22 0.79 -3.88 13.02
N PRO A 23 1.82 -4.33 12.27
CA PRO A 23 2.33 -5.68 12.42
C PRO A 23 2.81 -5.88 13.87
N SER A 24 2.35 -6.97 14.47
CA SER A 24 2.68 -7.47 15.79
C SER A 24 3.89 -8.41 15.75
N ASP A 25 4.48 -8.69 16.91
CA ASP A 25 5.63 -9.59 17.02
C ASP A 25 5.29 -11.06 16.66
N ASP A 26 4.00 -11.40 16.70
CA ASP A 26 3.46 -12.70 16.31
C ASP A 26 3.14 -12.80 14.80
N ASP A 27 3.19 -11.68 14.07
CA ASP A 27 2.94 -11.70 12.63
C ASP A 27 4.10 -12.36 11.87
N GLU A 28 3.75 -13.10 10.83
CA GLU A 28 4.74 -13.70 9.95
C GLU A 28 5.68 -12.62 9.39
N GLU A 29 6.99 -12.84 9.52
CA GLU A 29 8.02 -11.91 9.04
C GLU A 29 7.79 -11.48 7.58
N MET A 30 7.25 -12.39 6.76
CA MET A 30 6.86 -12.13 5.38
C MET A 30 5.75 -11.08 5.26
N VAL A 31 4.71 -11.15 6.11
CA VAL A 31 3.58 -10.21 6.12
C VAL A 31 4.08 -8.79 6.47
N ALA A 32 4.92 -8.67 7.50
CA ALA A 32 5.53 -7.40 7.87
C ALA A 32 6.39 -6.81 6.73
N LYS A 33 7.19 -7.65 6.07
CA LYS A 33 8.00 -7.25 4.90
C LYS A 33 7.14 -6.80 3.71
N LEU A 34 6.08 -7.53 3.40
CA LEU A 34 5.17 -7.21 2.30
C LEU A 34 4.44 -5.89 2.55
N ARG A 35 3.95 -5.68 3.77
CA ARG A 35 3.32 -4.40 4.18
C ARG A 35 4.27 -3.23 3.97
N LYS A 36 5.51 -3.35 4.45
CA LYS A 36 6.52 -2.30 4.30
C LYS A 36 6.85 -2.01 2.83
N ARG A 37 6.98 -3.05 2.00
CA ARG A 37 7.21 -2.89 0.55
C ARG A 37 6.06 -2.19 -0.15
N LEU A 38 4.82 -2.50 0.22
CA LEU A 38 3.65 -1.83 -0.32
C LEU A 38 3.63 -0.34 0.08
N GLN A 39 3.92 -0.01 1.34
CA GLN A 39 4.04 1.38 1.79
C GLN A 39 5.09 2.14 0.98
N MET A 40 6.29 1.58 0.81
CA MET A 40 7.36 2.21 0.03
C MET A 40 6.94 2.45 -1.43
N LEU A 41 6.32 1.45 -2.06
CA LEU A 41 5.83 1.57 -3.44
C LEU A 41 4.81 2.72 -3.58
N LEU A 42 3.84 2.80 -2.67
CA LEU A 42 2.82 3.85 -2.72
C LEU A 42 3.43 5.25 -2.55
N SER A 43 4.41 5.40 -1.64
CA SER A 43 5.17 6.64 -1.47
C SER A 43 5.98 7.03 -2.70
N ASP A 44 6.63 6.07 -3.37
CA ASP A 44 7.37 6.32 -4.61
C ASP A 44 6.42 6.75 -5.75
N LEU A 45 5.26 6.10 -5.87
CA LEU A 45 4.23 6.45 -6.85
C LEU A 45 3.64 7.84 -6.61
N ARG A 46 3.36 8.20 -5.36
CA ARG A 46 2.92 9.54 -4.96
C ARG A 46 3.94 10.60 -5.36
N THR A 47 5.20 10.38 -5.01
CA THR A 47 6.30 11.29 -5.37
C THR A 47 6.40 11.48 -6.89
N GLY A 48 6.30 10.38 -7.64
CA GLY A 48 6.33 10.41 -9.11
C GLY A 48 5.13 11.12 -9.73
N ALA A 49 3.94 10.99 -9.13
CA ALA A 49 2.73 11.67 -9.60
C ALA A 49 2.80 13.19 -9.35
N GLU A 50 3.23 13.61 -8.15
CA GLU A 50 3.33 15.03 -7.79
C GLU A 50 4.37 15.80 -8.62
N GLY A 51 5.44 15.11 -9.06
CA GLY A 51 6.50 15.66 -9.92
C GLY A 51 6.13 15.89 -11.39
N THR A 52 4.90 15.53 -11.82
CA THR A 52 4.41 15.74 -13.20
C THR A 52 3.41 16.89 -13.36
N SER A 53 3.28 17.74 -12.35
CA SER A 53 2.50 18.97 -12.45
C SER A 53 3.14 19.91 -13.49
N ALA A 54 2.61 19.86 -14.72
CA ALA A 54 2.91 20.78 -15.81
C ALA A 54 2.28 22.16 -15.56
#